data_AF-A0A378C560-F1
#
_entry.id   AF-A0A378C560-F1
#
_cell.length_a   1.000
_cell.length_b   1.000
_cell.length_c   1.000
_cell.angle_alpha   90.00
_cell.angle_beta   90.00
_cell.angle_gamma   90.00
#
_symmetry.space_group_name_H-M   'P 1'
#
loop_
_entity.id
_entity.type
_entity.pdbx_description
1 polymer ?
#
loop_
_entity_poly.entity_id
_entity_poly.type
_entity_poly.pdbx_seq_one_letter_code
_entity_poly.pdbx_strand_id
1 'polypeptide(L)'
;MSDRNTPWRNGELVAAPVAAATMIYGGHMVGLNASGMAVPAAATASLTIFGVSDEYADNTAGAAGATSVMVRRGKAWKLAQLLRGRCNPG
;
A
#
# COMPACT_ATOMS: atom_id res chain seq x y z
N MET A 1 10.00 -29.60 -26.46
CA MET A 1 10.31 -28.40 -25.64
C MET A 1 9.01 -27.63 -25.53
N SER A 2 8.26 -27.87 -24.45
CA SER A 2 6.89 -27.34 -24.32
C SER A 2 6.95 -25.85 -23.96
N ASP A 3 6.11 -25.07 -24.63
CA ASP A 3 6.05 -23.62 -24.49
C ASP A 3 5.78 -23.23 -23.04
N ARG A 4 6.68 -22.42 -22.45
CA ARG A 4 6.51 -21.90 -21.09
C ARG A 4 5.76 -20.60 -21.18
N ASN A 5 4.43 -20.67 -21.08
CA ASN A 5 3.61 -19.50 -20.81
C ASN A 5 4.13 -18.82 -19.54
N THR A 6 4.77 -17.67 -19.70
CA THR A 6 5.29 -16.85 -18.58
C THR A 6 4.25 -15.76 -18.33
N PRO A 7 3.36 -15.94 -17.34
CA PRO A 7 2.30 -14.98 -17.09
C PRO A 7 2.90 -13.67 -16.59
N TRP A 8 2.66 -12.59 -17.33
CA TRP A 8 2.94 -11.21 -16.93
C TRP A 8 1.69 -10.57 -16.33
N ARG A 9 1.87 -9.69 -15.34
CA ARG A 9 0.81 -8.79 -14.84
C ARG A 9 1.33 -7.36 -14.93
N ASN A 10 0.45 -6.43 -15.30
CA ASN A 10 0.73 -5.00 -15.15
C ASN A 10 0.85 -4.71 -13.65
N GLY A 11 2.08 -4.73 -13.12
CA GLY A 11 2.38 -4.57 -11.69
C GLY A 11 2.09 -3.17 -11.14
N GLU A 12 1.42 -2.33 -11.92
CA GLU A 12 0.92 -1.01 -11.53
C GLU A 12 -0.12 -1.12 -10.43
N LEU A 13 -1.02 -2.10 -10.46
CA LEU A 13 -2.09 -2.27 -9.47
C LEU A 13 -2.03 -3.67 -8.88
N VAL A 14 -1.73 -3.76 -7.59
CA VAL A 14 -1.56 -5.03 -6.89
C VAL A 14 -2.49 -5.07 -5.70
N ALA A 15 -3.35 -6.09 -5.66
CA ALA A 15 -4.16 -6.39 -4.49
C ALA A 15 -3.26 -6.96 -3.39
N ALA A 16 -3.20 -6.27 -2.25
CA ALA A 16 -2.47 -6.69 -1.06
C ALA A 16 -3.47 -7.04 0.06
N PRO A 17 -3.33 -8.18 0.74
CA PRO A 17 -4.22 -8.57 1.84
C PRO A 17 -4.02 -7.63 3.04
N VAL A 18 -5.08 -7.05 3.58
CA VAL A 18 -5.02 -6.11 4.72
C VAL A 18 -4.83 -6.88 6.03
N ALA A 19 -4.01 -6.36 6.95
CA ALA A 19 -3.85 -6.95 8.28
C ALA A 19 -5.19 -6.93 9.07
N ALA A 20 -5.29 -7.76 10.11
CA ALA A 20 -6.47 -7.78 10.98
C ALA A 20 -6.64 -6.42 11.69
N ALA A 21 -7.89 -6.07 12.02
CA ALA A 21 -8.23 -4.86 12.77
C ALA A 21 -7.63 -3.56 12.20
N THR A 22 -7.44 -3.50 10.88
CA THR A 22 -6.72 -2.41 10.20
C THR A 22 -7.58 -1.75 9.16
N MET A 23 -7.48 -0.42 9.06
CA MET A 23 -8.21 0.40 8.09
C MET A 23 -7.22 1.18 7.24
N ILE A 24 -7.42 1.17 5.93
CA ILE A 24 -6.58 1.86 4.95
C ILE A 24 -7.48 2.76 4.12
N TYR A 25 -7.24 4.06 4.20
CA TYR A 25 -7.94 5.04 3.38
C TYR A 25 -7.30 5.16 2.01
N GLY A 26 -8.09 5.46 0.96
CA GLY A 26 -7.56 5.74 -0.38
C GLY A 26 -6.65 6.97 -0.38
N GLY A 27 -5.52 6.90 -1.08
CA GLY A 27 -4.51 7.95 -1.16
C GLY A 27 -3.48 7.94 -0.02
N HIS A 28 -3.54 6.97 0.90
CA HIS A 28 -2.54 6.80 1.95
C HIS A 28 -1.42 5.85 1.51
N MET A 29 -0.23 6.04 2.08
CA MET A 29 0.86 5.10 1.89
C MET A 29 0.55 3.79 2.60
N VAL A 30 0.82 2.68 1.91
CA VAL A 30 0.63 1.32 2.41
C VAL A 30 2.00 0.66 2.58
N GLY A 31 2.25 0.13 3.77
CA GLY A 31 3.39 -0.71 4.08
C GLY A 31 2.99 -2.18 4.17
N LEU A 32 3.92 -3.08 3.89
CA LEU A 32 3.80 -4.50 4.20
C LEU A 32 4.54 -4.79 5.50
N ASN A 33 3.86 -5.48 6.42
CA ASN A 33 4.49 -6.01 7.64
C ASN A 33 5.33 -7.26 7.35
N ALA A 34 6.02 -7.79 8.37
CA ALA A 34 6.85 -8.99 8.25
C ALA A 34 6.08 -10.25 7.79
N SER A 35 4.76 -10.27 7.96
CA SER A 35 3.86 -11.34 7.51
C SER A 35 3.33 -11.12 6.09
N GLY A 36 3.76 -10.05 5.39
CA GLY A 36 3.30 -9.73 4.04
C GLY A 36 1.89 -9.13 3.97
N MET A 37 1.40 -8.57 5.08
CA MET A 37 0.06 -7.96 5.16
C MET A 37 0.15 -6.44 5.04
N ALA A 38 -0.79 -5.86 4.30
CA ALA A 38 -0.95 -4.43 4.11
C ALA A 38 -1.42 -3.75 5.38
N VAL A 39 -0.65 -2.75 5.81
CA VAL A 39 -0.94 -1.86 6.93
C VAL A 39 -0.72 -0.40 6.48
N PRO A 40 -1.34 0.59 7.15
CA PRO A 40 -0.98 1.98 6.94
C PRO A 40 0.52 2.17 7.16
N ALA A 41 1.18 2.86 6.24
CA ALA A 41 2.61 3.09 6.33
C ALA A 41 2.96 3.86 7.60
N ALA A 42 3.87 3.30 8.39
CA ALA A 42 4.47 3.94 9.55
C ALA A 42 5.99 3.96 9.39
N ALA A 43 6.65 4.90 10.07
CA ALA A 43 8.11 5.01 10.12
C ALA A 43 8.71 3.92 11.02
N THR A 44 8.48 2.66 10.68
CA THR A 44 9.01 1.50 11.40
C THR A 44 9.92 0.74 10.44
N ALA A 45 11.15 0.44 10.87
CA ALA A 45 12.14 -0.26 10.03
C ALA A 45 11.65 -1.64 9.54
N SER A 46 10.71 -2.25 10.26
CA SER A 46 10.10 -3.54 9.91
C SER A 46 9.03 -3.44 8.82
N LEU A 47 8.70 -2.24 8.34
CA LEU A 47 7.68 -2.01 7.32
C LEU A 47 8.32 -1.70 5.98
N THR A 48 7.98 -2.51 4.98
CA THR A 48 8.40 -2.24 3.61
C THR A 48 7.31 -1.42 2.92
N ILE A 49 7.62 -0.20 2.50
CA ILE A 49 6.66 0.64 1.78
C ILE A 49 6.35 -0.01 0.43
N PHE A 50 5.08 -0.35 0.22
CA PHE A 50 4.63 -1.07 -0.97
C PHE A 50 4.08 -0.14 -2.05
N GLY A 51 3.40 0.95 -1.65
CA GLY A 51 2.86 1.93 -2.58
C GLY A 51 1.80 2.82 -1.94
N VAL A 52 0.88 3.33 -2.75
CA VAL A 52 -0.26 4.16 -2.31
C VAL A 52 -1.55 3.40 -2.59
N SER A 53 -2.47 3.36 -1.62
CA SER A 53 -3.80 2.77 -1.80
C SER A 53 -4.62 3.57 -2.81
N ASP A 54 -5.23 2.89 -3.77
CA ASP A 54 -6.16 3.52 -4.72
C ASP A 54 -7.60 3.53 -4.17
N GLU A 55 -7.89 2.61 -3.24
CA GLU A 55 -9.21 2.39 -2.67
C GLU A 55 -9.22 2.47 -1.13
N TYR A 56 -10.43 2.65 -0.60
CA TYR A 56 -10.71 2.51 0.82
C TYR A 56 -10.92 1.03 1.15
N ALA A 57 -10.15 0.50 2.09
CA ALA A 57 -10.27 -0.87 2.58
C ALA A 57 -10.42 -0.86 4.10
N ASP A 58 -11.54 -1.41 4.57
CA ASP A 58 -11.82 -1.61 5.98
C ASP A 58 -11.69 -3.09 6.33
N ASN A 59 -10.78 -3.41 7.24
CA ASN A 59 -10.63 -4.73 7.85
C ASN A 59 -10.65 -4.64 9.38
N THR A 60 -11.32 -3.62 9.94
CA THR A 60 -11.39 -3.37 11.40
C THR A 60 -12.08 -4.48 12.17
N ALA A 61 -13.10 -5.11 11.59
CA ALA A 61 -13.83 -6.24 12.20
C ALA A 61 -13.41 -7.61 11.66
N GLY A 62 -12.44 -7.67 10.75
CA GLY A 62 -12.07 -8.88 10.01
C GLY A 62 -10.74 -9.50 10.43
N ALA A 63 -10.59 -10.80 10.14
CA ALA A 63 -9.33 -11.50 10.27
C ALA A 63 -8.30 -10.98 9.23
N ALA A 64 -7.02 -11.25 9.47
CA ALA A 64 -5.96 -10.82 8.57
C ALA A 64 -6.16 -11.45 7.17
N GLY A 65 -6.28 -10.61 6.13
CA GLY A 65 -6.48 -11.03 4.75
C GLY A 65 -7.94 -11.25 4.35
N ALA A 66 -8.92 -10.91 5.20
CA ALA A 66 -10.34 -10.95 4.83
C ALA A 66 -10.70 -9.90 3.77
N THR A 67 -10.04 -8.73 3.79
CA THR A 67 -10.17 -7.68 2.78
C THR A 67 -8.83 -7.49 2.08
N SER A 68 -8.85 -7.25 0.76
CA SER A 68 -7.68 -6.84 -0.01
C SER A 68 -7.79 -5.37 -0.38
N VAL A 69 -6.66 -4.66 -0.38
CA VAL A 69 -6.55 -3.29 -0.87
C VAL A 69 -5.74 -3.24 -2.17
N MET A 70 -6.25 -2.55 -3.16
CA MET A 70 -5.61 -2.22 -4.41
C MET A 70 -4.55 -1.15 -4.17
N VAL A 71 -3.28 -1.57 -4.21
CA VAL A 71 -2.13 -0.68 -4.05
C VAL A 71 -1.52 -0.39 -5.41
N ARG A 72 -1.36 0.89 -5.72
CA ARG A 72 -0.72 1.33 -6.95
C ARG A 72 0.77 1.57 -6.74
N ARG A 73 1.60 1.02 -7.63
CA ARG A 73 3.08 1.06 -7.58
C ARG A 73 3.68 1.61 -8.88
N GLY A 74 4.91 2.12 -8.79
CA GLY A 74 5.67 2.57 -9.97
C GLY A 74 5.26 3.93 -10.55
N LYS A 75 4.51 4.75 -9.81
CA LYS A 75 4.16 6.13 -10.20
C LYS A 75 4.78 7.16 -9.26
N ALA A 76 4.98 8.38 -9.76
CA ALA A 76 5.33 9.52 -8.94
C ALA A 76 4.06 10.04 -8.24
N TRP A 77 4.10 10.11 -6.91
CA TRP A 77 2.97 10.54 -6.10
C TRP A 77 3.23 11.92 -5.50
N LYS A 78 2.29 12.85 -5.70
CA LYS A 78 2.29 14.12 -4.97
C LYS A 78 1.60 13.91 -3.63
N LEU A 79 2.36 13.53 -2.61
CA LEU A 79 1.87 13.44 -1.24
C LEU A 79 1.67 14.88 -0.73
N ALA A 80 0.41 15.26 -0.47
CA ALA A 80 0.07 16.63 -0.03
C ALA A 80 0.79 17.06 1.27
N GLN A 81 1.30 16.11 2.05
CA GLN A 81 2.02 16.36 3.31
C GLN A 81 3.52 16.64 3.14
N LEU A 82 4.12 16.45 1.95
CA LEU A 82 5.58 16.60 1.76
C LEU A 82 6.03 18.05 1.47
N LEU A 83 5.09 18.98 1.18
CA LEU A 83 5.41 20.36 0.79
C LEU A 83 5.11 21.43 1.85
N ARG A 84 4.65 21.07 3.05
CA ARG A 84 4.50 22.01 4.17
C ARG A 84 5.83 22.34 4.88
N GLY A 85 6.95 21.96 4.29
CA GLY A 85 8.31 22.29 4.77
C GLY A 85 8.96 23.48 4.06
N ARG A 86 8.22 24.31 3.31
CA ARG A 86 8.78 25.60 2.86
C ARG A 86 8.74 26.57 4.04
N CYS A 87 9.93 26.96 4.49
CA CYS A 87 10.18 28.03 5.45
C CYS A 87 9.18 29.18 5.30
N ASN A 88 8.63 29.61 6.43
CA ASN A 88 8.01 30.92 6.58
C ASN A 88 9.10 32.00 6.38
N PRO A 89 9.06 32.86 5.36
CA PRO A 89 9.85 34.08 5.40
C PRO A 89 9.15 35.00 6.41
N GLY A 90 9.92 35.53 7.35
CA GLY A 90 9.44 36.33 8.49
C GLY A 90 8.66 37.59 8.10
#